data_AF-A0A540LM58-F1
#
_entry.id   AF-A0A540LM58-F1
#
_cell.length_a   1.000
_cell.length_b   1.000
_cell.length_c   1.000
_cell.angle_alpha   90.00
_cell.angle_beta   90.00
_cell.angle_gamma   90.00
#
_symmetry.space_group_name_H-M   'P 1'
#
loop_
_entity.id
_entity.type
_entity.pdbx_description
1 polymer ?
#
loop_
_entity_poly.entity_id
_entity_poly.type
_entity_poly.pdbx_seq_one_letter_code
_entity_poly.pdbx_strand_id
1 'polypeptide(L)'
;MMKAMEEVVEENEVKPLTAEQLELYESQSESESESDNSVDEEKEDADEDADEDEEDDDDKEEDDDDDVQEVVQSSSGPLIHSMEERMTLCNMVVEAGGKNGIVPADSTTFKYLEDKTSVPYEPVYSDAKARFLKEYRFDISKLEPLVAKPHSPDNRALARECKDVKIDRVYIGSCTGGKTEDFMAAARVFLASGKKVKVPTFLVPATQKVWMDVYSLPVPGSGGKTCSQIFEEAGCDTPASPSCGACLGGPKDTYARLNEPQATGPHGLLQFTMSSSSIELGQTALPFGVCVSTTNRNFPGRMGHKEGQIYLASPYTAAASALTGHVTDPREFLQ
;
A
#
# COMPACT_ATOMS: atom_id res chain seq x y z
N MET A 1 -6.79 4.03 7.16
CA MET A 1 -6.54 5.06 6.11
C MET A 1 -7.83 5.77 5.70
N MET A 2 -8.93 5.11 5.32
CA MET A 2 -10.18 5.80 4.96
C MET A 2 -10.91 6.46 6.15
N LYS A 3 -11.09 5.77 7.29
CA LYS A 3 -11.50 6.41 8.57
C LYS A 3 -10.50 7.50 9.01
N ALA A 4 -9.22 7.19 8.92
CA ALA A 4 -8.13 8.15 9.08
C ALA A 4 -8.11 9.34 8.08
N MET A 5 -8.84 9.30 6.97
CA MET A 5 -8.97 10.43 6.03
C MET A 5 -10.20 11.28 6.37
N GLU A 6 -11.17 10.77 7.15
CA GLU A 6 -12.38 11.52 7.57
C GLU A 6 -12.05 12.80 8.35
N GLU A 7 -10.92 12.87 9.05
CA GLU A 7 -10.53 14.08 9.82
C GLU A 7 -9.86 15.17 8.96
N VAL A 8 -9.65 14.96 7.65
CA VAL A 8 -9.27 16.01 6.68
C VAL A 8 -10.50 16.60 5.97
N VAL A 9 -11.71 16.15 6.35
CA VAL A 9 -12.96 16.68 5.83
C VAL A 9 -13.21 18.05 6.47
N GLU A 10 -13.00 19.12 5.70
CA GLU A 10 -13.72 20.36 5.99
C GLU A 10 -15.20 20.09 5.68
N GLU A 11 -16.06 20.14 6.70
CA GLU A 11 -17.51 20.32 6.53
C GLU A 11 -17.77 21.69 5.86
N ASN A 12 -17.44 21.81 4.59
CA ASN A 12 -17.74 23.01 3.81
C ASN A 12 -18.98 22.74 2.96
N GLU A 13 -19.99 23.60 3.12
CA GLU A 13 -21.24 23.60 2.37
C GLU A 13 -21.00 23.30 0.88
N VAL A 14 -21.71 22.27 0.42
CA VAL A 14 -21.73 21.80 -0.97
C VAL A 14 -22.06 22.96 -1.89
N LYS A 15 -21.08 23.43 -2.66
CA LYS A 15 -21.33 24.27 -3.82
C LYS A 15 -21.43 23.38 -5.06
N PRO A 16 -22.52 23.48 -5.83
CA PRO A 16 -22.67 22.73 -7.08
C PRO A 16 -21.53 23.07 -8.05
N LEU A 17 -21.20 22.10 -8.91
CA LEU A 17 -20.21 22.24 -9.97
C LEU A 17 -20.53 23.47 -10.84
N THR A 18 -19.50 24.17 -11.28
CA THR A 18 -19.68 25.27 -12.24
C THR A 18 -20.07 24.70 -13.61
N ALA A 19 -20.74 25.50 -14.44
CA ALA A 19 -21.13 25.10 -15.79
C ALA A 19 -19.92 24.59 -16.63
N GLU A 20 -18.74 25.18 -16.45
CA GLU A 20 -17.51 24.74 -17.11
C GLU A 20 -17.04 23.34 -16.65
N GLN A 21 -17.29 22.97 -15.38
CA GLN A 21 -16.94 21.63 -14.85
C GLN A 21 -17.92 20.55 -15.33
N LEU A 22 -19.18 20.92 -15.56
CA LEU A 22 -20.19 20.04 -16.14
C LEU A 22 -19.93 19.82 -17.64
N GLU A 23 -19.59 20.86 -18.39
CA GLU A 23 -19.25 20.74 -19.82
C GLU A 23 -18.00 19.88 -20.06
N LEU A 24 -16.98 19.96 -19.19
CA LEU A 24 -15.80 19.09 -19.28
C LEU A 24 -16.15 17.62 -19.01
N TYR A 25 -17.10 17.36 -18.11
CA TYR A 25 -17.58 16.03 -17.79
C TYR A 25 -18.47 15.45 -18.91
N GLU A 26 -19.36 16.26 -19.48
CA GLU A 26 -20.26 15.87 -20.57
C GLU A 26 -19.50 15.66 -21.89
N SER A 27 -18.50 16.49 -22.20
CA SER A 27 -17.67 16.36 -23.41
C SER A 27 -16.83 15.06 -23.47
N GLN A 28 -16.58 14.42 -22.32
CA GLN A 28 -15.92 13.11 -22.24
C GLN A 28 -16.91 11.94 -22.42
N SER A 29 -18.22 12.19 -22.30
CA SER A 29 -19.28 11.19 -22.40
C SER A 29 -19.91 11.10 -23.78
N GLU A 30 -19.89 12.19 -24.58
CA GLU A 30 -20.58 12.26 -25.87
C GLU A 30 -19.78 11.72 -27.06
N SER A 31 -18.50 11.35 -26.89
CA SER A 31 -17.69 10.82 -28.01
C SER A 31 -17.91 9.33 -28.33
N GLU A 32 -18.82 8.62 -27.64
CA GLU A 32 -18.92 7.16 -27.73
C GLU A 32 -20.31 6.61 -28.08
N SER A 33 -21.29 7.45 -28.46
CA SER A 33 -22.65 6.97 -28.76
C SER A 33 -23.11 7.23 -30.19
N GLU A 34 -22.51 6.56 -31.20
CA GLU A 34 -23.15 6.35 -32.50
C GLU A 34 -22.80 4.98 -33.12
N SER A 35 -23.67 3.97 -32.94
CA SER A 35 -24.10 2.93 -33.90
C SER A 35 -24.73 1.77 -33.12
N ASP A 36 -26.05 1.68 -33.00
CA ASP A 36 -27.08 1.18 -33.94
C ASP A 36 -27.42 -0.32 -33.74
N ASN A 37 -28.72 -0.58 -33.82
CA ASN A 37 -29.44 -1.75 -33.34
C ASN A 37 -29.27 -3.00 -34.22
N SER A 38 -29.34 -4.20 -33.62
CA SER A 38 -30.36 -5.23 -33.91
C SER A 38 -30.06 -6.59 -33.25
N VAL A 39 -31.04 -7.11 -32.49
CA VAL A 39 -31.70 -8.45 -32.56
C VAL A 39 -30.75 -9.68 -32.62
N ASP A 40 -30.82 -10.66 -31.69
CA ASP A 40 -31.82 -11.74 -31.67
C ASP A 40 -31.85 -12.48 -30.31
N GLU A 41 -33.05 -12.95 -29.95
CA GLU A 41 -33.33 -13.87 -28.83
C GLU A 41 -32.97 -15.30 -29.22
N GLU A 42 -32.10 -15.98 -28.48
CA GLU A 42 -32.10 -17.45 -28.45
C GLU A 42 -31.99 -17.96 -27.00
N LYS A 43 -32.98 -18.80 -26.67
CA LYS A 43 -33.07 -19.60 -25.45
C LYS A 43 -32.21 -20.84 -25.62
N GLU A 44 -31.41 -21.16 -24.62
CA GLU A 44 -30.92 -22.52 -24.41
C GLU A 44 -31.27 -22.99 -23.00
N ASP A 45 -32.09 -24.04 -22.96
CA ASP A 45 -32.40 -24.85 -21.81
C ASP A 45 -31.16 -25.67 -21.42
N ALA A 46 -30.86 -25.77 -20.13
CA ALA A 46 -29.91 -26.75 -19.61
C ALA A 46 -30.49 -27.44 -18.39
N ASP A 47 -30.60 -28.75 -18.55
CA ASP A 47 -31.21 -29.75 -17.67
C ASP A 47 -30.58 -29.86 -16.28
N GLU A 48 -31.46 -30.28 -15.38
CA GLU A 48 -31.29 -30.75 -14.02
C GLU A 48 -30.27 -31.90 -13.93
N ASP A 49 -29.45 -31.90 -12.87
CA ASP A 49 -29.07 -33.11 -12.12
C ASP A 49 -28.45 -32.65 -10.78
N ALA A 50 -29.28 -32.67 -9.74
CA ALA A 50 -28.90 -32.45 -8.35
C ALA A 50 -28.88 -33.81 -7.64
N ASP A 51 -27.70 -34.23 -7.19
CA ASP A 51 -27.56 -35.34 -6.23
C ASP A 51 -27.61 -34.75 -4.81
N GLU A 52 -28.63 -35.17 -4.06
CA GLU A 52 -28.90 -34.86 -2.66
C GLU A 52 -28.03 -35.73 -1.75
N ASP A 53 -27.13 -35.12 -0.98
CA ASP A 53 -26.53 -35.72 0.22
C ASP A 53 -26.96 -34.86 1.43
N GLU A 54 -27.98 -35.34 2.15
CA GLU A 54 -28.43 -34.79 3.43
C GLU A 54 -27.41 -35.14 4.53
N GLU A 55 -26.71 -34.13 5.07
CA GLU A 55 -26.06 -34.20 6.38
C GLU A 55 -26.78 -33.23 7.35
N ASP A 56 -27.40 -33.82 8.37
CA ASP A 56 -28.02 -33.15 9.51
C ASP A 56 -26.97 -32.36 10.30
N ASP A 57 -27.04 -31.03 10.30
CA ASP A 57 -26.27 -30.17 11.20
C ASP A 57 -27.21 -29.32 12.07
N ASP A 58 -27.06 -29.50 13.39
CA ASP A 58 -27.84 -28.89 14.47
C ASP A 58 -27.95 -27.36 14.35
N ASP A 59 -29.20 -26.87 14.30
CA ASP A 59 -29.59 -25.46 14.41
C ASP A 59 -28.99 -24.81 15.67
N LYS A 60 -27.87 -24.11 15.50
CA LYS A 60 -27.48 -23.03 16.41
C LYS A 60 -27.99 -21.74 15.78
N GLU A 61 -28.95 -21.11 16.45
CA GLU A 61 -29.34 -19.72 16.19
C GLU A 61 -28.07 -18.85 16.20
N GLU A 62 -27.56 -18.53 15.01
CA GLU A 62 -26.61 -17.44 14.82
C GLU A 62 -27.42 -16.15 14.93
N ASP A 63 -27.04 -15.32 15.90
CA ASP A 63 -27.53 -13.94 16.00
C ASP A 63 -27.14 -13.23 14.69
N ASP A 64 -28.10 -13.10 13.76
CA ASP A 64 -28.02 -12.25 12.57
C ASP A 64 -27.98 -10.78 13.00
N ASP A 65 -26.86 -10.34 13.57
CA ASP A 65 -26.47 -8.94 13.49
C ASP A 65 -26.17 -8.69 11.99
N ASP A 66 -27.14 -8.10 11.29
CA ASP A 66 -27.00 -7.52 9.95
C ASP A 66 -25.88 -6.44 9.96
N ASP A 67 -24.62 -6.88 10.01
CA ASP A 67 -23.44 -6.07 9.79
C ASP A 67 -23.51 -5.63 8.32
N VAL A 68 -24.01 -4.41 8.09
CA VAL A 68 -24.00 -3.77 6.77
C VAL A 68 -22.54 -3.60 6.35
N GLN A 69 -22.00 -4.58 5.63
CA GLN A 69 -20.63 -4.55 5.13
C GLN A 69 -20.56 -3.62 3.91
N GLU A 70 -19.93 -2.46 4.09
CA GLU A 70 -19.90 -1.39 3.08
C GLU A 70 -18.90 -1.68 1.94
N VAL A 71 -19.31 -1.47 0.68
CA VAL A 71 -18.40 -1.45 -0.49
C VAL A 71 -17.87 -0.03 -0.65
N VAL A 72 -16.54 0.13 -0.71
CA VAL A 72 -15.94 1.45 -0.92
C VAL A 72 -15.60 1.63 -2.39
N GLN A 73 -16.29 2.58 -3.02
CA GLN A 73 -15.98 3.03 -4.35
C GLN A 73 -15.17 4.33 -4.30
N SER A 74 -14.02 4.35 -4.99
CA SER A 74 -13.21 5.55 -5.15
C SER A 74 -13.23 5.99 -6.60
N SER A 75 -13.59 7.25 -6.87
CA SER A 75 -13.32 7.89 -8.16
C SER A 75 -11.84 8.27 -8.23
N SER A 76 -11.14 7.90 -9.30
CA SER A 76 -9.77 8.35 -9.53
C SER A 76 -9.77 9.83 -9.93
N GLY A 77 -9.39 10.71 -9.00
CA GLY A 77 -8.96 12.05 -9.36
C GLY A 77 -7.66 12.02 -10.19
N PRO A 78 -7.25 13.14 -10.78
CA PRO A 78 -6.12 13.23 -11.72
C PRO A 78 -4.73 13.02 -11.07
N LEU A 79 -4.60 12.39 -9.91
CA LEU A 79 -3.31 12.00 -9.30
C LEU A 79 -3.20 10.50 -8.99
N ILE A 80 -4.26 9.70 -9.13
CA ILE A 80 -4.18 8.22 -8.99
C ILE A 80 -4.05 7.65 -10.39
N HIS A 81 -2.81 7.63 -10.88
CA HIS A 81 -2.53 7.51 -12.30
C HIS A 81 -2.35 6.07 -12.76
N SER A 82 -1.77 5.20 -11.92
CA SER A 82 -1.40 3.84 -12.33
C SER A 82 -2.32 2.77 -11.75
N MET A 83 -2.37 1.61 -12.41
CA MET A 83 -3.06 0.45 -11.84
C MET A 83 -2.41 -0.04 -10.55
N GLU A 84 -1.09 0.12 -10.38
CA GLU A 84 -0.41 -0.29 -9.14
C GLU A 84 -0.82 0.59 -7.95
N GLU A 85 -1.00 1.90 -8.15
CA GLU A 85 -1.52 2.81 -7.13
C GLU A 85 -2.98 2.48 -6.77
N ARG A 86 -3.82 2.19 -7.76
CA ARG A 86 -5.21 1.75 -7.54
C ARG A 86 -5.27 0.45 -6.75
N MET A 87 -4.41 -0.52 -7.07
CA MET A 87 -4.30 -1.77 -6.30
C MET A 87 -3.94 -1.50 -4.85
N THR A 88 -3.02 -0.58 -4.57
CA THR A 88 -2.68 -0.19 -3.19
C THR A 88 -3.90 0.41 -2.46
N LEU A 89 -4.66 1.29 -3.11
CA LEU A 89 -5.86 1.88 -2.52
C LEU A 89 -6.93 0.83 -2.21
N CYS A 90 -7.28 -0.01 -3.19
CA CYS A 90 -8.29 -1.06 -3.02
C CYS A 90 -7.85 -2.11 -1.99
N ASN A 91 -6.55 -2.44 -1.95
CA ASN A 91 -6.01 -3.38 -0.98
C ASN A 91 -6.24 -2.93 0.47
N MET A 92 -6.15 -1.62 0.74
CA MET A 92 -6.26 -1.04 2.07
C MET A 92 -7.71 -0.86 2.56
N VAL A 93 -8.72 -1.15 1.73
CA VAL A 93 -10.14 -0.97 2.09
C VAL A 93 -10.57 -1.91 3.22
N VAL A 94 -10.05 -3.14 3.22
CA VAL A 94 -10.38 -4.12 4.25
C VAL A 94 -9.85 -3.71 5.62
N GLU A 95 -8.74 -2.97 5.70
CA GLU A 95 -8.24 -2.40 6.96
C GLU A 95 -9.15 -1.31 7.54
N ALA A 96 -10.06 -0.75 6.73
CA ALA A 96 -11.12 0.16 7.20
C ALA A 96 -12.43 -0.57 7.54
N GLY A 97 -12.49 -1.90 7.39
CA GLY A 97 -13.70 -2.70 7.56
C GLY A 97 -14.59 -2.78 6.33
N GLY A 98 -14.14 -2.23 5.18
CA GLY A 98 -14.90 -2.33 3.93
C GLY A 98 -14.85 -3.74 3.34
N LYS A 99 -15.96 -4.16 2.72
CA LYS A 99 -16.08 -5.47 2.07
C LYS A 99 -15.15 -5.61 0.86
N ASN A 100 -15.11 -4.56 0.04
CA ASN A 100 -14.32 -4.51 -1.18
C ASN A 100 -14.01 -3.06 -1.55
N GLY A 101 -12.87 -2.84 -2.20
CA GLY A 101 -12.47 -1.57 -2.78
C GLY A 101 -12.57 -1.62 -4.30
N ILE A 102 -13.29 -0.66 -4.89
CA ILE A 102 -13.51 -0.59 -6.34
C ILE A 102 -13.09 0.79 -6.86
N VAL A 103 -12.35 0.80 -7.96
CA VAL A 103 -12.08 2.00 -8.77
C VAL A 103 -12.69 1.75 -10.15
N PRO A 104 -13.54 2.64 -10.69
CA PRO A 104 -14.07 2.51 -12.03
C PRO A 104 -12.97 2.30 -13.08
N ALA A 105 -13.26 1.46 -14.07
CA ALA A 105 -12.33 1.26 -15.19
C ALA A 105 -12.21 2.56 -16.00
N ASP A 106 -11.02 2.81 -16.54
CA ASP A 106 -10.77 3.89 -17.48
C ASP A 106 -9.69 3.47 -18.48
N SER A 107 -9.21 4.41 -19.30
CA SER A 107 -8.14 4.17 -20.27
C SER A 107 -6.86 3.58 -19.65
N THR A 108 -6.53 3.90 -18.40
CA THR A 108 -5.42 3.28 -17.68
C THR A 108 -5.70 1.80 -17.41
N THR A 109 -6.92 1.47 -16.98
CA THR A 109 -7.35 0.07 -16.77
C THR A 109 -7.34 -0.71 -18.07
N PHE A 110 -7.92 -0.17 -19.15
CA PHE A 110 -7.95 -0.86 -20.45
C PHE A 110 -6.56 -1.10 -21.00
N LYS A 111 -5.68 -0.08 -20.97
CA LYS A 111 -4.28 -0.22 -21.37
C LYS A 111 -3.52 -1.25 -20.55
N TYR A 112 -3.79 -1.33 -19.25
CA TYR A 112 -3.17 -2.36 -18.40
C TYR A 112 -3.61 -3.77 -18.78
N LEU A 113 -4.86 -3.94 -19.26
CA LEU A 113 -5.44 -5.22 -19.61
C LEU A 113 -5.07 -5.71 -21.03
N GLU A 114 -4.70 -4.81 -21.96
CA GLU A 114 -4.37 -5.13 -23.36
C GLU A 114 -3.45 -6.37 -23.51
N ASP A 115 -2.38 -6.45 -22.70
CA ASP A 115 -1.41 -7.55 -22.75
C ASP A 115 -1.64 -8.64 -21.68
N LYS A 116 -2.79 -8.61 -20.98
CA LYS A 116 -3.07 -9.49 -19.83
C LYS A 116 -4.19 -10.49 -20.08
N THR A 117 -5.12 -10.16 -20.97
CA THR A 117 -6.24 -11.03 -21.27
C THR A 117 -6.64 -10.89 -22.72
N SER A 118 -7.00 -12.01 -23.34
CA SER A 118 -7.67 -12.06 -24.65
C SER A 118 -9.15 -12.44 -24.52
N VAL A 119 -9.64 -12.63 -23.28
CA VAL A 119 -11.04 -12.97 -23.01
C VAL A 119 -11.86 -11.68 -23.15
N PRO A 120 -12.97 -11.69 -23.91
CA PRO A 120 -13.87 -10.53 -24.00
C PRO A 120 -14.40 -10.14 -22.61
N TYR A 121 -14.50 -8.84 -22.36
CA TYR A 121 -15.06 -8.30 -21.12
C TYR A 121 -15.90 -7.06 -21.42
N GLU A 122 -16.91 -6.83 -20.59
CA GLU A 122 -17.75 -5.64 -20.64
C GLU A 122 -17.48 -4.79 -19.39
N PRO A 123 -17.00 -3.54 -19.51
CA PRO A 123 -16.81 -2.67 -18.36
C PRO A 123 -18.16 -2.23 -17.80
N VAL A 124 -18.31 -2.32 -16.48
CA VAL A 124 -19.52 -1.90 -15.76
C VAL A 124 -19.21 -0.66 -14.93
N TYR A 125 -20.15 0.28 -14.93
CA TYR A 125 -20.05 1.56 -14.23
C TYR A 125 -21.24 1.78 -13.31
N SER A 126 -21.08 2.65 -12.32
CA SER A 126 -22.20 3.10 -11.50
C SER A 126 -23.13 3.99 -12.30
N ASP A 127 -24.44 3.85 -12.08
CA ASP A 127 -25.43 4.77 -12.62
C ASP A 127 -25.19 6.21 -12.15
N ALA A 128 -25.44 7.19 -13.02
CA ALA A 128 -25.32 8.61 -12.68
C ALA A 128 -26.21 9.05 -11.49
N LYS A 129 -27.25 8.28 -11.18
CA LYS A 129 -28.18 8.52 -10.05
C LYS A 129 -27.99 7.53 -8.89
N ALA A 130 -26.89 6.78 -8.88
CA ALA A 130 -26.56 5.88 -7.78
C ALA A 130 -26.50 6.66 -6.46
N ARG A 131 -27.00 6.03 -5.39
CA ARG A 131 -26.98 6.61 -4.04
C ARG A 131 -25.94 5.88 -3.20
N PHE A 132 -25.08 6.64 -2.56
CA PHE A 132 -24.07 6.12 -1.64
C PHE A 132 -24.52 6.36 -0.19
N LEU A 133 -24.21 5.42 0.70
CA LEU A 133 -24.51 5.57 2.13
C LEU A 133 -23.77 6.78 2.72
N LYS A 134 -22.53 6.99 2.29
CA LYS A 134 -21.69 8.14 2.62
C LYS A 134 -20.83 8.51 1.42
N GLU A 135 -20.52 9.79 1.29
CA GLU A 135 -19.62 10.32 0.27
C GLU A 135 -18.56 11.18 0.94
N TYR A 136 -17.30 10.88 0.65
CA TYR A 136 -16.15 11.61 1.18
C TYR A 136 -15.36 12.22 0.03
N ARG A 137 -14.93 13.48 0.20
CA ARG A 137 -14.12 14.19 -0.78
C ARG A 137 -12.82 14.61 -0.14
N PHE A 138 -11.70 14.23 -0.75
CA PHE A 138 -10.37 14.49 -0.24
C PHE A 138 -9.60 15.42 -1.17
N ASP A 139 -9.13 16.54 -0.64
CA ASP A 139 -8.17 17.40 -1.33
C ASP A 139 -6.77 16.82 -1.16
N ILE A 140 -6.36 16.07 -2.19
CA ILE A 140 -5.05 15.42 -2.27
C ILE A 140 -3.86 16.39 -2.26
N SER A 141 -4.06 17.67 -2.61
CA SER A 141 -3.00 18.68 -2.55
C SER A 141 -2.62 19.05 -1.11
N LYS A 142 -3.52 18.79 -0.16
CA LYS A 142 -3.31 18.99 1.27
C LYS A 142 -2.73 17.76 1.97
N LEU A 143 -2.59 16.62 1.27
CA LEU A 143 -2.05 15.40 1.87
C LEU A 143 -0.55 15.51 2.06
N GLU A 144 -0.10 15.16 3.26
CA GLU A 144 1.31 15.06 3.62
C GLU A 144 1.70 13.60 3.86
N PRO A 145 2.99 13.24 3.81
CA PRO A 145 3.44 11.89 4.13
C PRO A 145 2.99 11.46 5.54
N LEU A 146 2.26 10.35 5.60
CA LEU A 146 1.72 9.76 6.82
C LEU A 146 2.47 8.49 7.21
N VAL A 147 2.34 8.13 8.48
CA VAL A 147 2.66 6.80 9.01
C VAL A 147 1.49 6.28 9.85
N ALA A 148 1.24 4.97 9.83
CA ALA A 148 0.38 4.32 10.82
C ALA A 148 1.25 3.74 11.94
N LYS A 149 1.14 4.33 13.13
CA LYS A 149 1.88 3.93 14.33
C LYS A 149 1.37 2.58 14.86
N PRO A 150 2.19 1.84 15.61
CA PRO A 150 1.75 0.62 16.27
C PRO A 150 0.56 0.87 17.23
N HIS A 151 -0.34 -0.08 17.46
CA HIS A 151 -0.49 -1.39 16.83
C HIS A 151 -1.78 -1.48 16.01
N SER A 152 -2.17 -0.37 15.38
CA SER A 152 -3.37 -0.29 14.55
C SER A 152 -3.07 0.44 13.24
N PRO A 153 -3.55 -0.06 12.08
CA PRO A 153 -3.48 0.67 10.81
C PRO A 153 -4.21 2.02 10.82
N ASP A 154 -5.08 2.24 11.81
CA ASP A 154 -5.83 3.50 11.97
C ASP A 154 -5.12 4.52 12.86
N ASN A 155 -4.07 4.13 13.60
CA ASN A 155 -3.32 5.02 14.49
C ASN A 155 -2.36 5.93 13.71
N ARG A 156 -2.90 6.91 12.97
CA ARG A 156 -2.13 7.75 12.07
C ARG A 156 -1.30 8.83 12.79
N ALA A 157 -0.22 9.25 12.14
CA ALA A 157 0.52 10.47 12.43
C ALA A 157 1.20 10.98 11.16
N LEU A 158 1.55 12.27 11.11
CA LEU A 158 2.42 12.76 10.04
C LEU A 158 3.82 12.17 10.21
N ALA A 159 4.49 11.83 9.12
CA ALA A 159 5.85 11.29 9.17
C ALA A 159 6.81 12.25 9.91
N ARG A 160 6.68 13.56 9.67
CA ARG A 160 7.47 14.60 10.35
C ARG A 160 7.27 14.66 11.87
N GLU A 161 6.13 14.22 12.38
CA GLU A 161 5.82 14.19 13.83
C GLU A 161 6.47 12.98 14.53
N CYS A 162 6.92 11.99 13.76
CA CYS A 162 7.56 10.77 14.26
C CYS A 162 9.08 10.79 14.15
N LYS A 163 9.71 11.95 13.87
CA LYS A 163 11.18 12.06 13.68
C LYS A 163 12.04 11.55 14.85
N ASP A 164 11.50 11.56 16.06
CA ASP A 164 12.20 11.10 17.26
C ASP A 164 12.14 9.56 17.40
N VAL A 165 11.34 8.87 16.58
CA VAL A 165 11.22 7.41 16.58
C VAL A 165 12.43 6.81 15.89
N LYS A 166 13.36 6.28 16.70
CA LYS A 166 14.48 5.49 16.22
C LYS A 166 14.02 4.12 15.72
N ILE A 167 14.55 3.68 14.58
CA ILE A 167 14.21 2.40 13.95
C ILE A 167 15.45 1.49 13.90
N ASP A 168 15.24 0.18 13.83
CA ASP A 168 16.32 -0.79 13.62
C ASP A 168 16.30 -1.46 12.25
N ARG A 169 15.19 -1.39 11.51
CA ARG A 169 15.11 -1.93 10.16
C ARG A 169 14.01 -1.29 9.33
N VAL A 170 14.14 -1.47 8.01
CA VAL A 170 13.12 -1.12 7.03
C VAL A 170 12.75 -2.35 6.21
N TYR A 171 11.46 -2.50 5.92
CA TYR A 171 10.93 -3.55 5.05
C TYR A 171 10.13 -2.93 3.90
N ILE A 172 10.62 -3.06 2.67
CA ILE A 172 9.95 -2.61 1.45
C ILE A 172 9.52 -3.84 0.67
N GLY A 173 8.23 -4.13 0.70
CA GLY A 173 7.62 -5.31 0.08
C GLY A 173 6.23 -5.57 0.65
N SER A 174 5.50 -6.49 0.02
CA SER A 174 4.08 -6.88 0.24
C SER A 174 3.28 -6.71 -1.05
N CYS A 175 2.06 -7.27 -1.10
CA CYS A 175 1.08 -6.91 -2.13
C CYS A 175 0.77 -5.39 -2.13
N THR A 176 0.82 -4.75 -0.97
CA THR A 176 0.54 -3.31 -0.79
C THR A 176 1.68 -2.40 -1.23
N GLY A 177 2.94 -2.80 -1.04
CA GLY A 177 4.10 -1.91 -1.20
C GLY A 177 5.33 -2.58 -1.80
N GLY A 178 5.13 -3.59 -2.65
CA GLY A 178 6.16 -4.38 -3.32
C GLY A 178 5.92 -4.54 -4.82
N LYS A 179 5.24 -3.59 -5.46
CA LYS A 179 5.02 -3.54 -6.91
C LYS A 179 6.17 -2.78 -7.60
N THR A 180 6.20 -2.74 -8.93
CA THR A 180 7.36 -2.19 -9.66
C THR A 180 7.53 -0.70 -9.39
N GLU A 181 6.44 0.08 -9.37
CA GLU A 181 6.47 1.50 -9.06
C GLU A 181 6.86 1.78 -7.60
N ASP A 182 6.54 0.88 -6.67
CA ASP A 182 6.93 0.98 -5.27
C ASP A 182 8.46 0.92 -5.11
N PHE A 183 9.13 -0.02 -5.81
CA PHE A 183 10.60 -0.07 -5.81
C PHE A 183 11.22 1.11 -6.54
N MET A 184 10.62 1.56 -7.65
CA MET A 184 11.09 2.77 -8.32
C MET A 184 10.99 4.01 -7.42
N ALA A 185 9.92 4.12 -6.64
CA ALA A 185 9.75 5.19 -5.65
C ALA A 185 10.86 5.17 -4.58
N ALA A 186 11.16 4.00 -4.01
CA ALA A 186 12.27 3.84 -3.07
C ALA A 186 13.62 4.18 -3.72
N ALA A 187 13.87 3.69 -4.94
CA ALA A 187 15.09 3.94 -5.69
C ALA A 187 15.29 5.43 -5.99
N ARG A 188 14.22 6.18 -6.32
CA ARG A 188 14.28 7.64 -6.50
C ARG A 188 14.79 8.37 -5.26
N VAL A 189 14.33 7.97 -4.06
CA VAL A 189 14.78 8.56 -2.79
C VAL A 189 16.26 8.26 -2.55
N PHE A 190 16.70 7.02 -2.76
CA PHE A 190 18.11 6.65 -2.59
C PHE A 190 19.02 7.38 -3.59
N LEU A 191 18.59 7.46 -4.85
CA LEU A 191 19.30 8.17 -5.91
C LEU A 191 19.44 9.67 -5.60
N ALA A 192 18.34 10.33 -5.19
CA ALA A 192 18.35 11.75 -4.85
C ALA A 192 19.23 12.06 -3.63
N SER A 193 19.25 11.15 -2.65
CA SER A 193 20.06 11.27 -1.44
C SER A 193 21.56 11.05 -1.70
N GLY A 194 21.91 10.03 -2.49
CA GLY A 194 23.29 9.59 -2.70
C GLY A 194 23.98 9.01 -1.45
N LYS A 195 23.23 8.79 -0.36
CA LYS A 195 23.73 8.26 0.91
C LYS A 195 23.48 6.76 1.05
N LYS A 196 24.21 6.13 1.96
CA LYS A 196 23.99 4.73 2.37
C LYS A 196 22.90 4.63 3.44
N VAL A 197 22.16 3.53 3.46
CA VAL A 197 21.21 3.21 4.53
C VAL A 197 21.94 3.01 5.85
N LYS A 198 21.30 3.38 6.96
CA LYS A 198 21.84 3.26 8.33
C LYS A 198 21.33 2.03 9.07
N VAL A 199 20.28 1.41 8.55
CA VAL A 199 19.63 0.22 9.11
C VAL A 199 19.44 -0.83 8.01
N PRO A 200 19.45 -2.13 8.36
CA PRO A 200 19.05 -3.20 7.45
C PRO A 200 17.76 -2.86 6.71
N THR A 201 17.81 -2.97 5.38
CA THR A 201 16.72 -2.56 4.50
C THR A 201 16.40 -3.72 3.59
N PHE A 202 15.31 -4.40 3.93
CA PHE A 202 14.87 -5.63 3.30
C PHE A 202 13.93 -5.33 2.13
N LEU A 203 14.17 -6.00 1.00
CA LEU A 203 13.45 -5.77 -0.25
C LEU A 203 12.76 -7.06 -0.68
N VAL A 204 11.42 -7.07 -0.78
CA VAL A 204 10.63 -8.27 -1.10
C VAL A 204 9.62 -7.98 -2.21
N PRO A 205 9.91 -8.33 -3.47
CA PRO A 205 9.01 -8.12 -4.59
C PRO A 205 7.71 -8.93 -4.48
N ALA A 206 6.59 -8.36 -4.92
CA ALA A 206 5.28 -8.99 -4.84
C ALA A 206 5.12 -10.18 -5.80
N THR A 207 5.79 -10.16 -6.95
CA THR A 207 5.71 -11.22 -7.97
C THR A 207 7.04 -11.47 -8.66
N GLN A 208 7.15 -12.58 -9.39
CA GLN A 208 8.31 -12.90 -10.24
C GLN A 208 8.53 -11.82 -11.31
N LYS A 209 7.46 -11.27 -11.89
CA LYS A 209 7.58 -10.17 -12.86
C LYS A 209 8.23 -8.94 -12.20
N VAL A 210 7.74 -8.53 -11.03
CA VAL A 210 8.30 -7.36 -10.32
C VAL A 210 9.76 -7.62 -9.92
N TRP A 211 10.09 -8.84 -9.51
CA TRP A 211 11.48 -9.21 -9.24
C TRP A 211 12.35 -9.02 -10.49
N MET A 212 11.93 -9.51 -11.65
CA MET A 212 12.66 -9.27 -12.90
C MET A 212 12.74 -7.78 -13.25
N ASP A 213 11.66 -7.02 -13.05
CA ASP A 213 11.63 -5.58 -13.30
C ASP A 213 12.68 -4.83 -12.45
N VAL A 214 12.84 -5.18 -11.17
CA VAL A 214 13.84 -4.59 -10.27
C VAL A 214 15.28 -4.72 -10.80
N TYR A 215 15.57 -5.81 -11.52
CA TYR A 215 16.90 -6.06 -12.10
C TYR A 215 17.06 -5.60 -13.55
N SER A 216 15.98 -5.28 -14.26
CA SER A 216 16.01 -5.06 -15.72
C SER A 216 15.52 -3.69 -16.14
N LEU A 217 14.57 -3.09 -15.42
CA LEU A 217 14.03 -1.78 -15.79
C LEU A 217 14.92 -0.66 -15.26
N PRO A 218 15.36 0.28 -16.12
CA PRO A 218 16.08 1.45 -15.69
C PRO A 218 15.15 2.39 -14.92
N VAL A 219 15.65 2.96 -13.83
CA VAL A 219 14.94 3.99 -13.07
C VAL A 219 15.00 5.32 -13.84
N PRO A 220 13.88 6.00 -14.12
CA PRO A 220 13.89 7.29 -14.80
C PRO A 220 14.80 8.30 -14.09
N GLY A 221 15.64 9.00 -14.86
CA GLY A 221 16.58 9.99 -14.33
C GLY A 221 17.85 9.41 -13.67
N SER A 222 18.04 8.09 -13.62
CA SER A 222 19.20 7.46 -12.97
C SER A 222 20.46 7.33 -13.85
N GLY A 223 20.39 7.78 -15.11
CA GLY A 223 21.45 7.53 -16.09
C GLY A 223 21.50 6.07 -16.56
N GLY A 224 20.39 5.34 -16.49
CA GLY A 224 20.27 3.96 -16.96
C GLY A 224 20.48 2.89 -15.89
N LYS A 225 20.64 3.28 -14.63
CA LYS A 225 20.73 2.34 -13.51
C LYS A 225 19.37 1.69 -13.21
N THR A 226 19.39 0.40 -12.92
CA THR A 226 18.23 -0.36 -12.46
C THR A 226 17.96 -0.13 -10.98
N CYS A 227 16.80 -0.57 -10.48
CA CYS A 227 16.50 -0.50 -9.05
C CYS A 227 17.54 -1.30 -8.24
N SER A 228 17.89 -2.52 -8.68
CA SER A 228 18.86 -3.37 -7.99
C SER A 228 20.23 -2.71 -7.83
N GLN A 229 20.74 -2.05 -8.87
CA GLN A 229 22.02 -1.33 -8.82
C GLN A 229 21.97 -0.17 -7.82
N ILE A 230 20.87 0.60 -7.81
CA ILE A 230 20.68 1.70 -6.87
C ILE A 230 20.58 1.17 -5.43
N PHE A 231 19.88 0.06 -5.22
CA PHE A 231 19.75 -0.56 -3.89
C PHE A 231 21.09 -1.09 -3.36
N GLU A 232 21.88 -1.74 -4.21
CA GLU A 232 23.25 -2.18 -3.88
C GLU A 232 24.16 -0.98 -3.55
N GLU A 233 24.09 0.07 -4.37
CA GLU A 233 24.79 1.35 -4.13
C GLU A 233 24.30 2.07 -2.87
N ALA A 234 23.06 1.89 -2.43
CA ALA A 234 22.55 2.40 -1.16
C ALA A 234 22.94 1.50 0.03
N GLY A 235 23.38 0.27 -0.20
CA GLY A 235 23.71 -0.71 0.84
C GLY A 235 22.50 -1.44 1.42
N CYS A 236 21.41 -1.56 0.65
CA CYS A 236 20.27 -2.42 1.01
C CYS A 236 20.66 -3.90 0.92
N ASP A 237 19.88 -4.76 1.58
CA ASP A 237 19.98 -6.19 1.35
C ASP A 237 19.57 -6.54 -0.09
N THR A 238 20.18 -7.59 -0.65
CA THR A 238 19.80 -8.09 -1.98
C THR A 238 18.30 -8.43 -2.01
N PRO A 239 17.55 -7.97 -3.03
CA PRO A 239 16.14 -8.32 -3.18
C PRO A 239 15.90 -9.83 -3.05
N ALA A 240 15.05 -10.20 -2.10
CA ALA A 240 14.68 -11.59 -1.86
C ALA A 240 13.80 -12.12 -2.99
N SER A 241 13.69 -13.44 -3.10
CA SER A 241 12.70 -14.07 -3.96
C SER A 241 11.28 -13.65 -3.55
N PRO A 242 10.37 -13.44 -4.52
CA PRO A 242 8.98 -13.10 -4.24
C PRO A 242 8.32 -14.08 -3.29
N SER A 243 7.73 -13.54 -2.22
CA SER A 243 6.95 -14.29 -1.24
C SER A 243 6.13 -13.33 -0.38
N CYS A 244 5.20 -13.86 0.43
CA CYS A 244 4.54 -13.04 1.46
C CYS A 244 5.52 -12.59 2.57
N GLY A 245 6.66 -13.27 2.73
CA GLY A 245 7.72 -12.92 3.68
C GLY A 245 7.21 -12.58 5.08
N ALA A 246 7.72 -11.51 5.65
CA ALA A 246 7.32 -11.03 6.98
C ALA A 246 5.85 -10.55 7.04
N CYS A 247 5.17 -10.30 5.91
CA CYS A 247 3.83 -9.74 5.89
C CYS A 247 2.76 -10.67 6.48
N LEU A 248 2.75 -11.97 6.13
CA LEU A 248 1.70 -12.91 6.56
C LEU A 248 1.94 -13.49 7.97
N GLY A 249 3.16 -13.34 8.51
CA GLY A 249 3.65 -14.21 9.56
C GLY A 249 4.12 -15.55 8.98
N GLY A 250 5.05 -16.21 9.67
CA GLY A 250 5.68 -17.45 9.20
C GLY A 250 6.53 -18.08 10.31
N PRO A 251 7.38 -19.07 10.03
CA PRO A 251 8.31 -19.60 11.01
C PRO A 251 9.37 -18.55 11.46
N LYS A 252 10.19 -18.86 12.47
CA LYS A 252 11.17 -17.90 13.05
C LYS A 252 12.21 -17.44 12.01
N ASP A 253 12.56 -18.28 11.05
CA ASP A 253 13.57 -18.03 10.00
C ASP A 253 13.02 -17.29 8.77
N THR A 254 11.74 -16.90 8.76
CA THR A 254 11.18 -16.11 7.66
C THR A 254 11.95 -14.79 7.51
N TYR A 255 12.30 -14.48 6.25
CA TYR A 255 13.11 -13.31 5.90
C TYR A 255 12.53 -12.01 6.48
N ALA A 256 13.43 -11.17 7.03
CA ALA A 256 13.14 -9.87 7.62
C ALA A 256 12.23 -9.82 8.87
N ARG A 257 11.97 -10.95 9.54
CA ARG A 257 11.13 -10.95 10.75
C ARG A 257 11.75 -10.23 11.95
N LEU A 258 10.88 -9.56 12.69
CA LEU A 258 11.16 -8.78 13.90
C LEU A 258 11.17 -9.68 15.15
N ASN A 259 12.03 -10.71 15.15
CA ASN A 259 12.12 -11.66 16.28
C ASN A 259 13.07 -11.17 17.38
N GLU A 260 14.15 -10.51 16.98
CA GLU A 260 15.23 -10.03 17.86
C GLU A 260 15.68 -8.65 17.36
N PRO A 261 16.14 -7.74 18.25
CA PRO A 261 16.75 -6.48 17.84
C PRO A 261 17.96 -6.77 16.97
N GLN A 262 18.03 -6.16 15.78
CA GLN A 262 19.26 -6.20 14.99
C GLN A 262 20.11 -5.00 15.40
N ALA A 263 21.24 -5.27 16.04
CA ALA A 263 22.22 -4.25 16.36
C ALA A 263 22.75 -3.64 15.06
N THR A 264 22.73 -2.32 14.96
CA THR A 264 23.31 -1.58 13.84
C THR A 264 24.84 -1.74 13.84
N GLY A 265 25.39 -2.51 12.90
CA GLY A 265 26.83 -2.53 12.60
C GLY A 265 27.31 -3.80 11.86
N PRO A 266 28.30 -3.69 10.95
CA PRO A 266 28.94 -4.86 10.37
C PRO A 266 29.84 -5.49 11.42
N HIS A 267 29.62 -6.77 11.70
CA HIS A 267 30.25 -7.59 12.74
C HIS A 267 29.77 -7.33 14.17
N GLY A 268 29.14 -8.36 14.74
CA GLY A 268 28.68 -8.41 16.13
C GLY A 268 29.81 -8.25 17.14
N LEU A 269 30.09 -7.00 17.51
CA LEU A 269 30.69 -6.66 18.79
C LEU A 269 29.81 -5.61 19.48
N LEU A 270 29.24 -6.01 20.62
CA LEU A 270 28.68 -5.10 21.62
C LEU A 270 29.81 -4.18 22.12
N GLN A 271 29.95 -2.99 21.53
CA GLN A 271 30.84 -1.97 22.06
C GLN A 271 30.10 -1.20 23.15
N PHE A 272 30.28 -1.61 24.41
CA PHE A 272 29.91 -0.79 25.56
C PHE A 272 30.93 0.35 25.69
N THR A 273 30.61 1.54 25.18
CA THR A 273 31.31 2.77 25.57
C THR A 273 30.64 3.36 26.80
N MET A 274 31.18 3.11 27.99
CA MET A 274 30.85 3.92 29.16
C MET A 274 31.60 5.24 29.06
N SER A 275 30.88 6.30 28.67
CA SER A 275 31.32 7.69 28.83
C SER A 275 30.57 8.28 30.02
N SER A 276 31.30 8.60 31.07
CA SER A 276 30.81 9.16 32.33
C SER A 276 30.50 10.66 32.19
N SER A 277 29.39 11.02 31.56
CA SER A 277 28.73 12.32 31.76
C SER A 277 27.51 12.43 30.87
N SER A 278 26.36 12.71 31.50
CA SER A 278 25.07 13.06 30.90
C SER A 278 24.25 11.87 30.39
N ILE A 279 23.27 11.46 31.19
CA ILE A 279 22.17 10.60 30.74
C ILE A 279 21.27 11.49 29.87
N GLU A 280 21.50 11.50 28.57
CA GLU A 280 20.39 11.73 27.65
C GLU A 280 19.42 10.58 27.87
N LEU A 281 18.16 10.89 28.22
CA LEU A 281 17.04 9.95 28.17
C LEU A 281 16.75 9.61 26.70
N GLY A 282 17.73 9.00 26.03
CA GLY A 282 17.57 8.37 24.73
C GLY A 282 16.69 7.17 24.92
N GLN A 283 15.61 7.11 24.14
CA GLN A 283 14.66 6.01 24.05
C GLN A 283 15.39 4.67 24.20
N THR A 284 15.18 3.99 25.34
CA THR A 284 15.79 2.69 25.63
C THR A 284 15.52 1.77 24.44
N ALA A 285 16.58 1.23 23.82
CA ALA A 285 16.45 0.33 22.68
C ALA A 285 15.40 -0.72 23.00
N LEU A 286 14.27 -0.68 22.28
CA LEU A 286 13.16 -1.56 22.56
C LEU A 286 13.64 -3.01 22.37
N PRO A 287 13.41 -3.90 23.33
CA PRO A 287 14.02 -5.23 23.37
C PRO A 287 13.62 -6.14 22.19
N PHE A 288 12.68 -5.71 21.35
CA PHE A 288 12.16 -6.48 20.21
C PHE A 288 12.15 -5.71 18.89
N GLY A 289 12.57 -4.44 18.90
CA GLY A 289 12.78 -3.61 17.71
C GLY A 289 11.57 -2.83 17.18
N VAL A 290 11.88 -1.84 16.33
CA VAL A 290 11.00 -0.95 15.58
C VAL A 290 11.33 -1.05 14.08
N CYS A 291 10.32 -1.38 13.29
CA CYS A 291 10.40 -1.52 11.83
C CYS A 291 9.50 -0.48 11.15
N VAL A 292 10.01 0.18 10.11
CA VAL A 292 9.15 0.86 9.12
C VAL A 292 8.89 -0.11 7.97
N SER A 293 7.62 -0.32 7.63
CA SER A 293 7.19 -1.35 6.68
C SER A 293 6.20 -0.79 5.65
N THR A 294 6.29 -1.27 4.41
CA THR A 294 5.30 -1.00 3.35
C THR A 294 4.20 -2.06 3.25
N THR A 295 4.03 -2.86 4.31
CA THR A 295 2.89 -3.77 4.49
C THR A 295 1.62 -3.00 4.87
N ASN A 296 0.48 -3.71 4.97
CA ASN A 296 -0.82 -3.12 5.33
C ASN A 296 -1.24 -3.30 6.80
N ARG A 297 -0.53 -4.12 7.58
CA ARG A 297 -0.97 -4.51 8.94
C ARG A 297 0.17 -4.46 9.95
N ASN A 298 -0.09 -3.87 11.11
CA ASN A 298 0.87 -3.70 12.21
C ASN A 298 0.38 -4.21 13.58
N PHE A 299 -0.56 -5.17 13.59
CA PHE A 299 -1.03 -5.79 14.82
C PHE A 299 0.10 -6.49 15.60
N PRO A 300 0.00 -6.63 16.93
CA PRO A 300 1.04 -7.26 17.74
C PRO A 300 1.40 -8.66 17.21
N GLY A 301 2.70 -8.91 16.98
CA GLY A 301 3.20 -10.20 16.50
C GLY A 301 3.12 -10.41 14.98
N ARG A 302 2.57 -9.44 14.22
CA ARG A 302 2.36 -9.59 12.77
C ARG A 302 3.63 -9.96 12.00
N MET A 303 4.72 -9.24 12.25
CA MET A 303 6.02 -9.47 11.59
C MET A 303 7.04 -10.20 12.47
N GLY A 304 6.67 -10.75 13.63
CA GLY A 304 7.67 -11.27 14.58
C GLY A 304 7.17 -11.35 16.01
N HIS A 305 7.98 -10.84 16.93
CA HIS A 305 7.68 -10.80 18.35
C HIS A 305 6.49 -9.87 18.63
N LYS A 306 5.69 -10.20 19.67
CA LYS A 306 4.47 -9.45 20.03
C LYS A 306 4.76 -8.02 20.46
N GLU A 307 5.92 -7.78 21.05
CA GLU A 307 6.38 -6.45 21.48
C GLU A 307 7.13 -5.69 20.37
N GLY A 308 7.32 -6.29 19.20
CA GLY A 308 7.88 -5.60 18.05
C GLY A 308 6.94 -4.51 17.54
N GLN A 309 7.49 -3.34 17.22
CA GLN A 309 6.72 -2.19 16.75
C GLN A 309 6.85 -2.03 15.24
N ILE A 310 5.72 -1.92 14.54
CA ILE A 310 5.67 -1.77 13.08
C ILE A 310 4.96 -0.47 12.75
N TYR A 311 5.68 0.43 12.09
CA TYR A 311 5.16 1.67 11.51
C TYR A 311 4.87 1.41 10.03
N LEU A 312 3.61 1.52 9.62
CA LEU A 312 3.26 1.37 8.20
C LEU A 312 3.50 2.69 7.48
N ALA A 313 4.12 2.64 6.32
CA ALA A 313 4.47 3.84 5.56
C ALA A 313 4.54 3.55 4.06
N SER A 314 4.52 4.61 3.24
CA SER A 314 4.76 4.49 1.80
C SER A 314 6.21 4.07 1.51
N PRO A 315 6.52 3.55 0.29
CA PRO A 315 7.89 3.24 -0.11
C PRO A 315 8.84 4.44 -0.03
N TYR A 316 8.33 5.65 -0.27
CA TYR A 316 9.09 6.89 -0.11
C TYR A 316 9.53 7.12 1.33
N THR A 317 8.57 7.09 2.26
CA THR A 317 8.82 7.29 3.70
C THR A 317 9.70 6.17 4.25
N ALA A 318 9.51 4.92 3.81
CA ALA A 318 10.35 3.79 4.19
C ALA A 318 11.80 3.98 3.74
N ALA A 319 12.03 4.34 2.47
CA ALA A 319 13.37 4.60 1.94
C ALA A 319 14.05 5.80 2.64
N ALA A 320 13.31 6.89 2.88
CA ALA A 320 13.83 8.04 3.62
C ALA A 320 14.23 7.65 5.05
N SER A 321 13.42 6.83 5.72
CA SER A 321 13.70 6.35 7.07
C SER A 321 14.92 5.42 7.12
N ALA A 322 15.13 4.60 6.08
CA ALA A 322 16.32 3.76 5.95
C ALA A 322 17.62 4.59 5.92
N LEU A 323 17.59 5.77 5.29
CA LEU A 323 18.75 6.67 5.18
C LEU A 323 19.09 7.39 6.50
N THR A 324 18.11 7.62 7.37
CA THR A 324 18.29 8.39 8.61
C THR A 324 18.36 7.53 9.86
N GLY A 325 17.82 6.31 9.81
CA GLY A 325 17.65 5.43 10.97
C GLY A 325 16.52 5.87 11.91
N HIS A 326 15.66 6.79 11.47
CA HIS A 326 14.48 7.28 12.20
C HIS A 326 13.30 7.40 11.24
N VAL A 327 12.06 7.40 11.73
CA VAL A 327 10.91 7.71 10.86
C VAL A 327 11.10 9.10 10.25
N THR A 328 11.08 9.20 8.92
CA THR A 328 11.50 10.42 8.21
C THR A 328 10.52 10.81 7.13
N ASP A 329 10.27 12.12 7.03
CA ASP A 329 9.48 12.68 5.94
C ASP A 329 10.27 12.63 4.62
N PRO A 330 9.75 11.98 3.56
CA PRO A 330 10.49 11.81 2.31
C PRO A 330 10.77 13.11 1.55
N ARG A 331 10.05 14.21 1.86
CA ARG A 331 10.28 15.53 1.25
C ARG A 331 11.65 16.12 1.62
N GLU A 332 12.33 15.57 2.63
CA GLU A 332 13.73 15.91 2.93
C GLU A 332 14.71 15.51 1.81
N PHE A 333 14.31 14.58 0.92
CA PHE A 333 15.15 14.07 -0.17
C PHE A 333 14.59 14.34 -1.56
N LEU A 334 13.29 14.59 -1.68
CA LEU A 334 12.60 14.82 -2.94
C LEU A 334 12.17 16.30 -2.99
N GLN A 335 12.95 17.11 -3.72
CA GLN A 335 12.65 18.50 -4.06
C GLN A 335 12.67 18.67 -5.57
#